data_AF-A0A4Q4WCC6-F1
#
_entry.id   AF-A0A4Q4WCC6-F1
#
_cell.length_a   1.000
_cell.length_b   1.000
_cell.length_c   1.000
_cell.angle_alpha   90.00
_cell.angle_beta   90.00
_cell.angle_gamma   90.00
#
_symmetry.space_group_name_H-M   'P 1'
#
loop_
_entity.id
_entity.type
_entity.pdbx_description
1 polymer ?
#
loop_
_entity_poly.entity_id
_entity_poly.type
_entity_poly.pdbx_seq_one_letter_code
_entity_poly.pdbx_strand_id
1 'polypeptide(L)'
;MDHFLPPPATQGYSLRKANKADLDDITRIHINGFVEEPMDNYCYPFRFKYVGDHFKWMRKEYEYYLDNSQKYLVHVAEAAEQPEGGVSRKPMALAVWNIAVLAEAPALGKSTSLPYFSLVNAKL
;
A
#
# COMPACT_ATOMS: atom_id res chain seq x y z
N MET A 1 2.13 -11.50 -33.77
CA MET A 1 2.23 -11.09 -32.35
C MET A 1 3.64 -11.45 -31.94
N ASP A 2 4.49 -10.44 -31.74
CA ASP A 2 5.87 -10.68 -31.32
C ASP A 2 5.86 -11.35 -29.94
N HIS A 3 6.41 -12.56 -29.89
CA HIS A 3 6.65 -13.28 -28.65
C HIS A 3 7.85 -12.63 -27.96
N PHE A 4 7.63 -11.50 -27.31
CA PHE A 4 8.61 -10.98 -26.37
C PHE A 4 8.76 -12.01 -25.26
N LEU A 5 9.92 -12.68 -25.23
CA LEU A 5 10.31 -13.49 -24.09
C LEU A 5 10.30 -12.57 -22.85
N PRO A 6 9.73 -13.00 -21.72
CA PRO A 6 9.78 -12.21 -20.51
C PRO A 6 11.25 -11.90 -20.20
N PRO A 7 11.58 -10.67 -19.77
CA PRO A 7 12.94 -10.35 -19.40
C PRO A 7 13.42 -11.35 -18.33
N PRO A 8 14.70 -11.73 -18.36
CA PRO A 8 15.25 -12.60 -17.34
C PRO A 8 14.97 -12.00 -15.96
N ALA A 9 14.59 -12.86 -15.01
CA ALA A 9 14.33 -12.43 -13.65
C ALA A 9 15.55 -11.65 -13.13
N THR A 10 15.32 -10.43 -12.64
CA THR A 10 16.40 -9.60 -12.12
C THR A 10 16.95 -10.27 -10.87
N GLN A 11 18.14 -10.88 -11.01
CA GLN A 11 18.78 -11.57 -9.90
C GLN A 11 19.02 -10.61 -8.74
N GLY A 12 18.74 -11.06 -7.52
CA GLY A 12 18.92 -10.25 -6.31
C GLY A 12 17.71 -9.40 -5.91
N TYR A 13 16.59 -9.45 -6.63
CA TYR A 13 15.39 -8.70 -6.27
C TYR A 13 14.18 -9.61 -5.98
N SER A 14 13.31 -9.18 -5.06
CA SER A 14 12.05 -9.88 -4.75
C SER A 14 10.92 -8.92 -4.39
N LEU A 15 9.68 -9.34 -4.64
CA LEU A 15 8.49 -8.63 -4.19
C LEU A 15 7.83 -9.41 -3.05
N ARG A 16 7.47 -8.74 -1.96
CA ARG A 16 6.69 -9.34 -0.86
C ARG A 16 5.69 -8.36 -0.27
N LYS A 17 4.71 -8.90 0.48
CA LYS A 17 3.83 -8.06 1.30
C LYS A 17 4.65 -7.38 2.39
N ALA A 18 4.37 -6.11 2.62
CA ALA A 18 4.93 -5.36 3.72
C ALA A 18 4.28 -5.74 5.04
N ASN A 19 5.01 -5.55 6.14
CA ASN A 19 4.53 -5.66 7.50
C ASN A 19 4.97 -4.44 8.33
N LYS A 20 4.57 -4.37 9.60
CA LYS A 20 4.85 -3.22 10.47
C LYS A 20 6.33 -2.94 10.72
N ALA A 21 7.20 -3.95 10.62
CA ALA A 21 8.64 -3.75 10.73
C ALA A 21 9.20 -2.93 9.54
N ASP A 22 8.52 -2.93 8.39
CA ASP A 22 8.94 -2.18 7.20
C ASP A 22 8.55 -0.70 7.26
N LEU A 23 7.78 -0.26 8.26
CA LEU A 23 7.11 1.05 8.24
C LEU A 23 8.08 2.23 8.13
N ASP A 24 9.22 2.19 8.82
CA ASP A 24 10.23 3.25 8.70
C ASP A 24 10.92 3.24 7.32
N ASP A 25 11.23 2.06 6.79
CA ASP A 25 11.85 1.94 5.47
C ASP A 25 10.91 2.41 4.36
N ILE A 26 9.64 2.01 4.40
CA ILE A 26 8.59 2.47 3.48
C ILE A 26 8.45 3.99 3.53
N THR A 27 8.44 4.58 4.74
CA THR A 27 8.36 6.02 4.92
C THR A 27 9.56 6.73 4.28
N ARG A 28 10.77 6.18 4.45
CA ARG A 28 12.00 6.72 3.84
C ARG A 28 12.00 6.58 2.32
N ILE A 29 11.55 5.44 1.81
CA ILE A 29 11.41 5.19 0.37
C ILE A 29 10.48 6.23 -0.25
N HIS A 30 9.34 6.52 0.37
CA HIS A 30 8.44 7.56 -0.13
C HIS A 30 9.13 8.93 -0.16
N ILE A 31 9.64 9.39 1.00
CA ILE A 31 10.21 10.74 1.12
C ILE A 31 11.38 10.97 0.15
N ASN A 32 12.20 9.94 -0.07
CA ASN A 32 13.36 10.04 -0.96
C ASN A 32 13.02 9.76 -2.43
N GLY A 33 11.99 8.94 -2.70
CA GLY A 33 11.62 8.52 -4.05
C GLY A 33 10.64 9.47 -4.75
N PHE A 34 9.84 10.23 -4.01
CA PHE A 34 8.76 11.07 -4.54
C PHE A 34 9.08 12.58 -4.47
N VAL A 35 10.36 12.93 -4.33
CA VAL A 35 10.85 14.32 -4.17
C VAL A 35 10.34 15.25 -5.28
N GLU A 36 10.24 14.77 -6.52
CA GLU A 36 9.83 15.55 -7.69
C GLU A 36 8.35 15.33 -8.08
N GLU A 37 7.61 14.56 -7.30
CA GLU A 37 6.22 14.23 -7.63
C GLU A 37 5.32 15.48 -7.48
N PRO A 38 4.49 15.82 -8.49
CA PRO A 38 3.67 17.04 -8.45
C PRO A 38 2.61 17.09 -7.35
N MET A 39 1.99 15.97 -7.00
CA MET A 39 1.05 15.84 -5.87
C MET A 39 1.75 16.13 -4.54
N ASP A 40 2.97 15.65 -4.32
CA ASP A 40 3.76 15.92 -3.11
C ASP A 40 4.12 17.40 -2.99
N ASN A 41 4.38 18.07 -4.12
CA ASN A 41 4.55 19.52 -4.16
C ASN A 41 3.29 20.28 -3.72
N TYR A 42 2.11 19.77 -4.08
CA TYR A 42 0.83 20.36 -3.71
C TYR A 42 0.45 20.07 -2.26
N CYS A 43 0.54 18.81 -1.83
CA CYS A 43 0.14 18.36 -0.50
C CYS A 43 1.12 18.81 0.59
N TYR A 44 2.42 18.82 0.29
CA TYR A 44 3.48 19.06 1.26
C TYR A 44 4.47 20.15 0.78
N PRO A 45 4.01 21.40 0.58
CA PRO A 45 4.82 22.47 0.00
C PRO A 45 6.03 22.87 0.86
N PHE A 46 5.99 22.60 2.17
CA PHE A 46 7.06 22.93 3.11
C PHE A 46 7.89 21.71 3.57
N ARG A 47 7.78 20.56 2.89
CA ARG A 47 8.43 19.30 3.31
C ARG A 47 9.95 19.39 3.47
N PHE A 48 10.61 20.22 2.67
CA PHE A 48 12.06 20.44 2.77
C PHE A 48 12.45 21.33 3.97
N LYS A 49 11.55 22.20 4.43
CA LYS A 49 11.78 23.07 5.60
C LYS A 49 11.50 22.33 6.91
N TYR A 50 10.48 21.48 6.92
CA TYR A 50 10.01 20.75 8.11
C TYR A 50 10.05 19.24 7.90
N VAL A 51 11.25 18.71 7.61
CA VAL A 51 11.45 17.29 7.26
C VAL A 51 10.94 16.32 8.32
N GLY A 52 11.06 16.67 9.61
CA GLY A 52 10.59 15.85 10.71
C GLY A 52 9.07 15.73 10.78
N ASP A 53 8.35 16.80 10.45
CA ASP A 53 6.88 16.80 10.43
C ASP A 53 6.36 16.06 9.20
N HIS A 54 7.04 16.22 8.06
CA HIS A 54 6.77 15.41 6.87
C HIS A 54 6.96 13.92 7.17
N PHE A 55 8.06 13.53 7.83
CA PHE A 55 8.29 12.13 8.23
C PHE A 55 7.19 11.59 9.14
N LYS A 56 6.80 12.34 10.19
CA LYS A 56 5.72 11.92 11.10
C LYS A 56 4.40 11.72 10.36
N TRP A 57 4.07 12.63 9.45
CA TRP A 57 2.86 12.55 8.66
C TRP A 57 2.86 11.32 7.75
N MET A 58 3.91 11.16 6.93
CA MET A 58 4.02 10.03 6.01
C MET A 58 4.03 8.70 6.75
N ARG A 59 4.73 8.63 7.90
CA ARG A 59 4.72 7.43 8.74
C ARG A 59 3.30 7.08 9.19
N LYS A 60 2.50 8.06 9.63
CA LYS A 60 1.12 7.83 10.06
C LYS A 60 0.24 7.34 8.89
N GLU A 61 0.44 7.87 7.70
CA GLU A 61 -0.29 7.46 6.51
C GLU A 61 0.00 5.99 6.14
N TYR A 62 1.28 5.61 6.05
CA TYR A 62 1.66 4.22 5.79
C TYR A 62 1.30 3.28 6.92
N GLU A 63 1.33 3.76 8.16
CA GLU A 63 0.85 3.00 9.31
C GLU A 63 -0.62 2.62 9.15
N TYR A 64 -1.45 3.58 8.73
CA TYR A 64 -2.87 3.36 8.43
C TYR A 64 -3.07 2.33 7.32
N TYR A 65 -2.31 2.38 6.23
CA TYR A 65 -2.40 1.37 5.17
C TYR A 65 -2.07 -0.03 5.68
N LEU A 66 -1.02 -0.17 6.50
CA LEU A 66 -0.64 -1.46 7.08
C LEU A 66 -1.65 -1.98 8.12
N ASP A 67 -2.29 -1.10 8.90
CA ASP A 67 -3.35 -1.49 9.85
C ASP A 67 -4.66 -1.89 9.17
N ASN A 68 -4.89 -1.39 7.96
CA ASN A 68 -6.13 -1.61 7.22
C ASN A 68 -5.94 -2.60 6.07
N SER A 69 -5.32 -3.75 6.36
CA SER A 69 -5.03 -4.81 5.37
C SER A 69 -6.25 -5.38 4.62
N GLN A 70 -7.45 -5.18 5.17
CA GLN A 70 -8.72 -5.51 4.51
C GLN A 70 -9.11 -4.54 3.38
N LYS A 71 -8.54 -3.32 3.39
CA LYS A 71 -8.79 -2.27 2.39
C LYS A 71 -7.57 -2.02 1.50
N TYR A 72 -6.37 -2.14 2.07
CA TYR A 72 -5.12 -1.84 1.40
C TYR A 72 -4.20 -3.04 1.40
N LEU A 73 -3.50 -3.23 0.29
CA LEU A 73 -2.38 -4.15 0.20
C LEU A 73 -1.12 -3.34 -0.07
N VAL A 74 -0.14 -3.46 0.82
CA VAL A 74 1.16 -2.81 0.67
C VAL A 74 2.19 -3.87 0.27
N HIS A 75 2.86 -3.64 -0.86
CA HIS A 75 3.99 -4.44 -1.31
C HIS A 75 5.29 -3.64 -1.18
N VAL A 76 6.37 -4.35 -0.86
CA VAL A 76 7.74 -3.84 -0.96
C VAL A 76 8.52 -4.69 -1.95
N ALA A 77 9.27 -4.03 -2.82
CA ALA A 77 10.34 -4.68 -3.57
C ALA A 77 11.61 -4.56 -2.75
N GLU A 78 12.34 -5.66 -2.65
CA GLU A 78 13.57 -5.77 -1.88
C GLU A 78 14.73 -6.09 -2.81
N ALA A 79 15.91 -5.57 -2.45
CA ALA A 79 17.18 -5.98 -3.02
C ALA A 79 17.98 -6.77 -1.99
N ALA A 80 18.73 -7.77 -2.45
CA ALA A 80 19.76 -8.41 -1.65
C ALA A 80 20.92 -7.42 -1.45
N GLU A 81 21.19 -7.07 -0.20
CA GLU A 81 22.47 -6.49 0.18
C GLU A 81 23.42 -7.65 0.51
N GLN A 82 24.68 -7.52 0.11
CA GLN A 82 25.76 -8.41 0.51
C GLN A 82 26.66 -7.66 1.51
N PRO A 83 26.23 -7.43 2.77
CA PRO A 83 27.15 -6.98 3.80
C PRO A 83 28.14 -8.10 4.15
N GLU A 84 29.35 -7.73 4.57
CA GLU A 84 30.32 -8.68 5.12
C GLU A 84 29.69 -9.40 6.33
N GLY A 85 29.27 -10.66 6.15
CA GLY A 85 28.66 -11.49 7.20
C GLY A 85 27.30 -12.12 6.88
N GLY A 86 26.69 -11.86 5.71
CA GLY A 86 25.46 -12.55 5.31
C GLY A 86 24.70 -11.88 4.16
N VAL A 87 23.61 -12.48 3.72
CA VAL A 87 22.69 -11.86 2.75
C VAL A 87 21.50 -11.28 3.52
N SER A 88 21.45 -9.95 3.66
CA SER A 88 20.25 -9.25 4.13
C SER A 88 19.42 -8.78 2.93
N ARG A 89 18.10 -8.70 3.09
CA ARG A 89 17.22 -8.08 2.10
C ARG A 89 16.70 -6.78 2.65
N LYS A 90 16.74 -5.72 1.83
CA LYS A 90 16.30 -4.40 2.22
C LYS A 90 15.21 -3.89 1.28
N PRO A 91 14.09 -3.34 1.80
CA PRO A 91 13.12 -2.64 0.97
C PRO A 91 13.77 -1.50 0.19
N MET A 92 13.48 -1.43 -1.11
CA MET A 92 13.99 -0.39 -2.02
C MET A 92 12.88 0.36 -2.77
N ALA A 93 11.71 -0.26 -2.91
CA ALA A 93 10.53 0.36 -3.52
C ALA A 93 9.27 -0.15 -2.83
N LEU A 94 8.18 0.59 -2.98
CA LEU A 94 6.88 0.25 -2.41
C LEU A 94 5.76 0.41 -3.44
N ALA A 95 4.66 -0.30 -3.23
CA ALA A 95 3.40 -0.07 -3.93
C ALA A 95 2.23 -0.23 -2.94
N VAL A 96 1.29 0.73 -2.96
CA VAL A 96 0.05 0.65 -2.18
C VAL A 96 -1.11 0.42 -3.14
N TRP A 97 -1.87 -0.63 -2.88
CA TRP A 97 -3.04 -1.00 -3.67
C TRP A 97 -4.29 -0.81 -2.82
N ASN A 98 -5.27 -0.06 -3.31
CA ASN A 98 -6.61 -0.04 -2.71
C ASN A 98 -7.39 -1.25 -3.23
N ILE A 99 -7.39 -2.34 -2.46
CA ILE A 99 -8.09 -3.58 -2.82
C ILE A 99 -9.59 -3.51 -2.51
N ALA A 100 -10.03 -2.53 -1.72
CA ALA A 100 -11.45 -2.31 -1.45
C ALA A 100 -12.25 -1.95 -2.71
N VAL A 101 -11.60 -1.50 -3.79
CA VAL A 101 -12.26 -1.28 -5.10
C VAL A 101 -12.82 -2.57 -5.71
N LEU A 102 -12.35 -3.74 -5.26
CA LEU A 102 -12.86 -5.05 -5.67
C LEU A 102 -14.10 -5.47 -4.88
N ALA A 103 -14.32 -4.89 -3.69
CA ALA A 103 -15.57 -5.03 -2.98
C ALA A 103 -16.58 -4.15 -3.73
N GLU A 104 -17.53 -4.79 -4.41
CA GLU A 104 -18.49 -4.16 -5.32
C GLU A 104 -18.90 -2.75 -4.87
N ALA A 105 -18.78 -1.78 -5.78
CA ALA A 105 -19.62 -0.59 -5.70
C ALA A 105 -21.06 -1.05 -5.45
N PRO A 106 -21.82 -0.45 -4.51
CA PRO A 106 -23.21 -0.86 -4.30
C PRO A 106 -23.88 -0.89 -5.66
N ALA A 107 -24.38 -2.06 -6.05
CA ALA A 107 -24.98 -2.30 -7.35
C ALA A 107 -26.03 -1.20 -7.61
N LEU A 108 -25.66 -0.21 -8.41
CA LEU A 108 -26.59 0.69 -9.08
C LEU A 108 -27.25 -0.14 -10.18
N GLY A 109 -28.19 -1.00 -9.79
CA GLY A 109 -29.01 -1.78 -10.70
C GLY A 109 -29.13 -3.26 -10.35
N LYS A 110 -30.24 -3.58 -9.69
CA LYS A 110 -30.99 -4.85 -9.77
C LYS A 110 -30.33 -6.10 -9.16
N SER A 111 -30.78 -6.43 -7.95
CA SER A 111 -31.57 -7.66 -7.75
C SER A 111 -32.35 -7.57 -6.44
N THR A 112 -33.63 -7.21 -6.54
CA THR A 112 -34.60 -7.43 -5.47
C THR A 112 -35.02 -8.89 -5.46
N SER A 113 -34.38 -9.71 -4.64
CA SER A 113 -34.90 -11.02 -4.22
C SER A 113 -34.20 -11.50 -2.93
N LEU A 114 -34.58 -10.95 -1.76
CA LEU A 114 -35.39 -11.60 -0.70
C LEU A 114 -34.53 -11.84 0.57
N PRO A 115 -35.10 -12.02 1.79
CA PRO A 115 -36.50 -11.90 2.19
C PRO A 115 -36.77 -10.90 3.33
N TYR A 116 -38.05 -10.52 3.33
CA TYR A 116 -38.86 -9.82 4.32
C TYR A 116 -38.65 -10.30 5.77
N PHE A 117 -38.20 -9.41 6.67
CA PHE A 117 -38.34 -9.64 8.12
C PHE A 117 -39.80 -9.38 8.51
N SER A 118 -40.54 -10.46 8.72
CA SER A 118 -41.88 -10.46 9.29
C SER A 118 -41.80 -10.21 10.80
N LEU A 119 -42.27 -9.05 11.26
CA LEU A 119 -42.60 -8.81 12.67
C LEU A 119 -43.96 -9.45 12.96
N VAL A 120 -43.94 -10.65 13.53
CA VAL A 120 -45.13 -11.31 14.06
C VAL A 120 -45.17 -11.13 15.58
N ASN A 121 -46.19 -10.40 16.03
CA ASN A 121 -46.88 -10.45 17.33
C ASN A 121 -46.08 -10.26 18.63
N ALA A 122 -46.26 -9.10 19.25
CA ALA A 122 -46.38 -9.01 20.70
C ALA A 122 -47.77 -8.45 21.04
N LYS A 123 -48.66 -9.32 21.54
CA LYS A 123 -49.83 -8.94 22.34
C LYS A 123 -49.40 -8.93 23.80
N LEU A 124 -49.68 -7.83 24.50
CA LEU A 124 -50.43 -7.77 25.75
C LEU A 124 -51.05 -6.38 25.87
#